data_AF-A0A3D0TQV9-F1
#
_entry.id   AF-A0A3D0TQV9-F1
#
_cell.length_a   1.000
_cell.length_b   1.000
_cell.length_c   1.000
_cell.angle_alpha   90.00
_cell.angle_beta   90.00
_cell.angle_gamma   90.00
#
_symmetry.space_group_name_H-M   'P 1'
#
loop_
_entity.id
_entity.type
_entity.pdbx_description
1 polymer ?
#
loop_
_entity_poly.entity_id
_entity_poly.type
_entity_poly.pdbx_seq_one_letter_code
_entity_poly.pdbx_strand_id
1 'polypeptide(L)'
;WLRTRHIPICIITFGDDAFQRRKIELAHPPYDDIVVIPHLNSKADAERTMLARFGGPVIFIDDKRSELDAVREAGLTEKEVRTFHINRPDSPYQDQRAKWSHGEIQTLVELLPEFA
;
A
#
# COMPACT_ATOMS: atom_id res chain seq x y z
N TRP A 1 -16.57 -5.27 3.99
CA TRP A 1 -16.81 -5.41 2.55
C TRP A 1 -15.63 -6.05 1.81
N LEU A 2 -14.38 -5.59 1.99
CA LEU A 2 -13.23 -6.28 1.39
C LEU A 2 -13.14 -7.75 1.85
N ARG A 3 -13.39 -8.00 3.14
CA ARG A 3 -13.53 -9.35 3.71
C ARG A 3 -14.65 -10.19 3.08
N THR A 4 -15.77 -9.59 2.67
CA THR A 4 -16.87 -10.33 2.02
C THR A 4 -16.56 -10.70 0.57
N ARG A 5 -15.55 -10.07 -0.04
CA ARG A 5 -15.05 -10.38 -1.38
C ARG A 5 -13.77 -11.23 -1.37
N HIS A 6 -13.33 -11.72 -0.20
CA HIS A 6 -12.10 -12.51 -0.03
C HIS A 6 -10.85 -11.86 -0.62
N ILE A 7 -10.77 -10.53 -0.58
CA ILE A 7 -9.60 -9.79 -1.06
C ILE A 7 -8.59 -9.71 0.08
N PRO A 8 -7.40 -10.33 -0.05
CA PRO A 8 -6.40 -10.28 1.00
C PRO A 8 -5.93 -8.85 1.23
N ILE A 9 -5.93 -8.42 2.48
CA ILE A 9 -5.39 -7.11 2.90
C ILE A 9 -4.07 -7.35 3.62
N CYS A 10 -2.98 -6.86 3.05
CA CYS A 10 -1.67 -6.87 3.67
C CYS A 10 -1.30 -5.46 4.15
N ILE A 11 -0.80 -5.35 5.38
CA ILE A 11 -0.20 -4.10 5.87
C ILE A 11 1.32 -4.21 5.69
N ILE A 12 1.89 -3.29 4.92
CA ILE A 12 3.34 -3.17 4.72
C ILE A 12 3.83 -1.92 5.45
N THR A 13 4.75 -2.10 6.40
CA THR A 13 5.32 -1.01 7.20
C THR A 13 6.80 -1.23 7.43
N PHE A 14 7.54 -0.20 7.81
CA PHE A 14 8.97 -0.30 8.07
C PHE A 14 9.30 0.13 9.51
N GLY A 15 10.42 -0.35 10.02
CA GLY A 15 10.93 -0.01 11.36
C GLY A 15 10.97 -1.23 12.29
N ASP A 16 10.93 -0.98 13.59
CA ASP A 16 10.99 -2.04 14.60
C ASP A 16 9.74 -2.94 14.53
N ASP A 17 9.93 -4.25 14.35
CA ASP A 17 8.84 -5.20 14.14
C ASP A 17 7.88 -5.25 15.34
N ALA A 18 8.41 -5.31 16.56
CA ALA A 18 7.59 -5.37 17.77
C ALA A 18 6.74 -4.10 17.93
N PHE A 19 7.35 -2.92 17.72
CA PHE A 19 6.65 -1.64 17.76
C PHE A 19 5.57 -1.53 16.68
N GLN A 20 5.89 -1.89 15.43
CA GLN A 20 4.95 -1.79 14.31
C GLN A 20 3.76 -2.74 14.47
N ARG A 21 4.02 -4.00 14.87
CA ARG A 21 2.95 -4.95 15.18
C ARG A 21 2.07 -4.44 16.31
N ARG A 22 2.68 -3.94 17.39
CA ARG A 22 1.92 -3.37 18.51
C ARG A 22 1.06 -2.19 18.09
N LYS A 23 1.58 -1.30 17.24
CA LYS A 23 0.83 -0.16 16.69
C LYS A 23 -0.39 -0.63 15.89
N ILE A 24 -0.22 -1.63 15.04
CA ILE A 24 -1.30 -2.19 14.22
C ILE A 24 -2.34 -2.89 15.11
N GLU A 25 -1.90 -3.68 16.09
CA GLU A 25 -2.80 -4.30 17.07
C GLU A 25 -3.68 -3.27 17.76
N LEU A 26 -3.10 -2.18 18.27
CA LEU A 26 -3.85 -1.14 18.98
C LEU A 26 -4.87 -0.42 18.08
N ALA A 27 -4.53 -0.22 16.80
CA ALA A 27 -5.41 0.41 15.83
C ALA A 27 -6.55 -0.52 15.35
N HIS A 28 -6.41 -1.83 15.54
CA HIS A 28 -7.37 -2.85 15.11
C HIS A 28 -7.88 -2.70 13.65
N PRO A 29 -7.01 -2.41 12.65
CA PRO A 29 -7.48 -2.32 11.27
C PRO A 29 -7.85 -3.71 10.74
N PRO A 30 -8.70 -3.81 9.70
CA PRO A 30 -8.89 -5.06 8.99
C PRO A 30 -7.62 -5.40 8.19
N TYR A 31 -7.02 -6.55 8.47
CA TYR A 31 -5.94 -7.13 7.68
C TYR A 31 -5.99 -8.67 7.73
N ASP A 32 -5.25 -9.30 6.83
CA ASP A 32 -5.00 -10.75 6.77
C ASP A 32 -3.52 -11.08 7.03
N ASP A 33 -2.60 -10.15 6.70
CA ASP A 33 -1.17 -10.29 6.99
C ASP A 33 -0.49 -8.94 7.29
N ILE A 34 0.68 -9.00 7.95
CA ILE A 34 1.55 -7.86 8.23
C ILE A 34 2.98 -8.21 7.81
N VAL A 35 3.53 -7.39 6.92
CA VAL A 35 4.93 -7.45 6.52
C VAL A 35 5.65 -6.22 7.07
N VAL A 36 6.59 -6.44 7.99
CA VAL A 36 7.49 -5.39 8.47
C VAL A 36 8.81 -5.49 7.72
N ILE A 37 9.16 -4.46 6.96
CA ILE A 37 10.41 -4.39 6.20
C ILE A 37 11.51 -3.65 6.99
N PRO A 38 12.79 -4.04 6.82
CA PRO A 38 13.88 -3.50 7.63
C PRO A 38 14.30 -2.07 7.25
N HIS A 39 13.99 -1.60 6.03
CA HIS A 39 14.47 -0.31 5.51
C HIS A 39 13.37 0.49 4.80
N LEU A 40 13.49 1.82 4.87
CA LEU A 40 12.68 2.77 4.09
C LEU A 40 12.89 2.56 2.58
N ASN A 41 11.85 2.82 1.79
CA ASN A 41 11.84 2.68 0.32
C ASN A 41 12.08 1.26 -0.23
N SER A 42 12.13 0.23 0.61
CA SER A 42 12.16 -1.18 0.17
C SER A 42 10.77 -1.77 -0.06
N LYS A 43 9.73 -0.93 -0.10
CA LYS A 43 8.35 -1.40 -0.33
C LYS A 43 8.17 -2.04 -1.70
N ALA A 44 8.96 -1.68 -2.70
CA ALA A 44 8.96 -2.36 -4.00
C ALA A 44 9.29 -3.87 -3.88
N ASP A 45 10.18 -4.26 -2.97
CA ASP A 45 10.48 -5.67 -2.71
C ASP A 45 9.31 -6.36 -1.99
N ALA A 46 8.62 -5.63 -1.12
CA ALA A 46 7.37 -6.10 -0.51
C ALA A 46 6.30 -6.32 -1.58
N GLU A 47 6.11 -5.39 -2.53
CA GLU A 47 5.17 -5.56 -3.63
C GLU A 47 5.49 -6.76 -4.52
N ARG A 48 6.77 -6.97 -4.85
CA ARG A 48 7.21 -8.19 -5.58
C ARG A 48 6.87 -9.46 -4.80
N THR A 49 7.07 -9.43 -3.47
CA THR A 49 6.70 -10.53 -2.58
C THR A 49 5.18 -10.76 -2.56
N MET A 50 4.39 -9.69 -2.54
CA MET A 50 2.92 -9.78 -2.57
C MET A 50 2.43 -10.35 -3.90
N LEU A 51 2.97 -9.90 -5.03
CA LEU A 51 2.69 -10.45 -6.35
C LEU A 51 3.00 -11.95 -6.43
N ALA A 52 4.15 -12.37 -5.91
CA ALA A 52 4.55 -13.77 -5.91
C ALA A 52 3.64 -14.64 -5.02
N ARG A 53 3.16 -14.09 -3.89
CA ARG A 53 2.38 -14.83 -2.90
C ARG A 53 0.88 -14.89 -3.21
N PHE A 54 0.31 -13.80 -3.71
CA PHE A 54 -1.13 -13.65 -3.89
C PHE A 54 -1.57 -13.56 -5.36
N GLY A 55 -0.62 -13.46 -6.30
CA GLY A 55 -0.91 -13.16 -7.70
C GLY A 55 -1.15 -11.68 -7.95
N GLY A 56 -1.47 -11.33 -9.20
CA GLY A 56 -1.74 -9.95 -9.62
C GLY A 56 -3.09 -9.81 -10.34
N PRO A 57 -3.62 -8.58 -10.45
CA PRO A 57 -2.99 -7.31 -10.04
C PRO A 57 -3.10 -7.00 -8.54
N VAL A 58 -2.07 -6.36 -7.99
CA VAL A 58 -2.05 -5.81 -6.61
C VAL A 58 -2.46 -4.34 -6.64
N ILE A 59 -3.21 -3.91 -5.62
CA ILE A 59 -3.50 -2.49 -5.37
C ILE A 59 -2.63 -2.02 -4.21
N PHE A 60 -1.70 -1.12 -4.50
CA PHE A 60 -0.82 -0.51 -3.50
C PHE A 60 -1.29 0.91 -3.17
N ILE A 61 -1.40 1.20 -1.88
CA ILE A 61 -2.00 2.45 -1.37
C ILE A 61 -1.05 3.07 -0.34
N ASP A 62 -0.69 4.33 -0.53
CA ASP A 62 0.16 5.07 0.40
C ASP A 62 -0.21 6.56 0.39
N ASP A 63 0.00 7.25 1.50
CA ASP A 63 -0.15 8.71 1.58
C ASP A 63 1.15 9.45 1.20
N LYS A 64 2.26 8.70 1.03
CA LYS A 64 3.56 9.23 0.64
C LYS A 64 3.83 8.91 -0.83
N ARG A 65 3.72 9.92 -1.69
CA ARG A 65 3.90 9.79 -3.15
C ARG A 65 5.23 9.16 -3.55
N SER A 66 6.32 9.45 -2.84
CA SER A 66 7.62 8.86 -3.16
C SER A 66 7.66 7.33 -3.02
N GLU A 67 6.83 6.73 -2.16
CA GLU A 67 6.71 5.26 -2.03
C GLU A 67 5.99 4.67 -3.24
N LEU A 68 4.98 5.38 -3.77
CA LEU A 68 4.27 4.99 -4.98
C LEU A 68 5.17 5.11 -6.23
N ASP A 69 5.95 6.19 -6.31
CA ASP A 69 6.96 6.38 -7.36
C ASP A 69 8.00 5.26 -7.32
N ALA A 70 8.44 4.84 -6.13
CA ALA A 70 9.44 3.77 -5.97
C ALA A 70 8.98 2.43 -6.57
N VAL A 71 7.67 2.12 -6.55
CA VAL A 71 7.10 0.94 -7.23
C VAL A 71 7.35 1.01 -8.74
N ARG A 72 7.18 2.20 -9.35
CA ARG A 72 7.43 2.43 -10.78
C ARG A 72 8.91 2.42 -11.10
N GLU A 73 9.73 3.05 -10.28
CA GLU A 73 11.19 3.05 -10.41
C GLU A 73 11.78 1.63 -10.30
N ALA A 74 11.12 0.73 -9.57
CA ALA A 74 11.47 -0.68 -9.49
C ALA A 74 11.00 -1.51 -10.71
N GLY A 75 10.41 -0.89 -11.73
CA GLY A 75 10.00 -1.54 -12.98
C GLY A 75 8.66 -2.28 -12.94
N LEU A 76 7.87 -2.12 -11.87
CA LEU A 76 6.54 -2.74 -11.77
C LEU A 76 5.52 -1.95 -12.59
N THR A 77 4.82 -2.65 -13.47
CA THR A 77 3.84 -2.06 -14.39
C THR A 77 2.47 -1.86 -13.73
N GLU A 78 1.60 -1.04 -14.31
CA GLU A 78 0.18 -0.90 -13.89
C GLU A 78 -0.59 -2.23 -13.94
N LYS A 79 -0.19 -3.17 -14.81
CA LYS A 79 -0.83 -4.49 -14.90
C LYS A 79 -0.47 -5.40 -13.73
N GLU A 80 0.67 -5.15 -13.10
CA GLU A 80 1.15 -5.89 -11.95
C GLU A 80 0.70 -5.20 -10.66
N VAL A 81 1.02 -3.91 -10.51
CA VAL A 81 0.69 -3.12 -9.33
C VAL A 81 0.04 -1.82 -9.75
N ARG A 82 -1.21 -1.61 -9.34
CA ARG A 82 -1.91 -0.33 -9.48
C ARG A 82 -1.69 0.48 -8.22
N THR A 83 -1.29 1.74 -8.38
CA THR A 83 -0.88 2.60 -7.26
C THR A 83 -1.92 3.70 -7.03
N PHE A 84 -2.28 3.91 -5.77
CA PHE A 84 -3.23 4.93 -5.35
C PHE A 84 -2.66 5.78 -4.22
N HIS A 85 -2.66 7.09 -4.43
CA HIS A 85 -2.38 8.06 -3.39
C HIS A 85 -3.64 8.33 -2.58
N ILE A 86 -3.59 8.07 -1.28
CA ILE A 86 -4.66 8.42 -0.36
C ILE A 86 -4.41 9.79 0.25
N ASN A 87 -5.20 10.77 -0.18
CA ASN A 87 -5.11 12.14 0.31
C ASN A 87 -5.66 12.22 1.74
N ARG A 88 -4.76 12.36 2.71
CA ARG A 88 -5.13 12.57 4.12
C ARG A 88 -4.88 14.02 4.52
N PRO A 89 -5.87 14.74 5.08
CA PRO A 89 -5.72 16.14 5.48
C PRO A 89 -4.63 16.42 6.51
N ASP A 90 -4.19 15.40 7.22
CA ASP A 90 -3.17 15.44 8.28
C ASP A 90 -1.86 14.74 7.87
N SER A 91 -1.73 14.29 6.62
CA SER A 91 -0.48 13.66 6.16
C SER A 91 0.68 14.67 6.19
N PRO A 92 1.85 14.32 6.73
CA PRO A 92 3.05 15.16 6.65
C PRO A 92 3.64 15.23 5.22
N TYR A 93 3.07 14.50 4.25
CA TYR A 93 3.60 14.35 2.90
C TYR A 93 2.81 15.11 1.82
N GLN A 94 1.89 16.01 2.22
CA GLN A 94 0.98 16.71 1.31
C GLN A 94 1.68 17.48 0.17
N ASP A 95 2.85 18.05 0.44
CA ASP A 95 3.58 18.87 -0.54
C ASP A 95 4.47 18.04 -1.47
N GLN A 96 4.51 16.70 -1.32
CA GLN A 96 5.27 15.86 -2.24
C GLN A 96 4.69 15.95 -3.66
N ARG A 97 5.57 16.02 -4.65
CA ARG A 97 5.19 15.92 -6.06
C ARG A 97 5.48 14.51 -6.55
N ALA A 98 4.49 13.88 -7.15
CA ALA A 98 4.67 12.59 -7.79
C ALA A 98 5.49 12.75 -9.07
N LYS A 99 6.37 11.79 -9.35
CA LYS A 99 7.08 11.67 -10.63
C LYS A 99 6.24 10.93 -11.66
N TRP A 100 5.41 9.99 -11.21
CA TRP A 100 4.54 9.17 -12.03
C TRP A 100 3.06 9.46 -11.76
N SER A 101 2.20 9.05 -12.68
CA SER A 101 0.75 9.13 -12.49
C SER A 101 0.30 8.02 -11.53
N HIS A 102 -0.54 8.37 -10.58
CA HIS A 102 -1.17 7.45 -9.63
C HIS A 102 -2.68 7.71 -9.58
N GLY A 103 -3.47 6.73 -9.19
CA GLY A 103 -4.85 6.98 -8.81
C GLY A 103 -4.91 7.88 -7.57
N GLU A 104 -5.94 8.68 -7.44
CA GLU A 104 -6.13 9.58 -6.29
C GLU A 104 -7.44 9.20 -5.59
N ILE A 105 -7.37 8.99 -4.28
CA ILE A 105 -8.54 8.69 -3.45
C ILE A 105 -8.52 9.54 -2.19
N GLN A 106 -9.68 9.83 -1.62
CA GLN A 106 -9.78 10.42 -0.28
C GLN A 106 -10.02 9.34 0.78
N THR A 107 -10.67 8.25 0.39
CA THR A 107 -11.08 7.16 1.26
C THR A 107 -10.86 5.80 0.61
N LEU A 108 -10.67 4.75 1.41
CA LEU A 108 -10.55 3.37 0.89
C LEU A 108 -11.84 2.87 0.22
N VAL A 109 -12.99 3.51 0.47
CA VAL A 109 -14.28 3.20 -0.15
C VAL A 109 -14.32 3.59 -1.63
N GLU A 110 -13.47 4.51 -2.07
CA GLU A 110 -13.39 4.86 -3.49
C GLU A 110 -12.76 3.75 -4.34
N LEU A 111 -12.10 2.77 -3.72
CA LEU A 111 -11.51 1.62 -4.42
C LEU A 111 -12.49 0.49 -4.70
N LEU A 112 -13.73 0.55 -4.20
CA LEU A 112 -14.72 -0.52 -4.43
C LEU A 112 -14.94 -0.87 -5.92
N PRO A 113 -14.96 0.09 -6.87
CA PRO A 113 -15.11 -0.21 -8.29
C PRO A 113 -13.94 -1.02 -8.88
N GLU A 114 -12.76 -0.96 -8.25
CA GLU A 114 -11.55 -1.66 -8.73
C GLU A 114 -11.58 -3.17 -8.44
N PHE A 115 -12.57 -3.61 -7.67
CA PHE A 115 -12.76 -4.99 -7.24
C PHE A 115 -14.09 -5.58 -7.71
N ALA A 116 -14.77 -4.91 -8.65
CA ALA A 116 -16.10 -5.29 -9.16
C ALA A 116 -16.02 -6.22 -10.39
#